data_AF-A0AAW4EY84-F1
#
_entry.id   AF-A0AAW4EY84-F1
#
_cell.length_a   1.000
_cell.length_b   1.000
_cell.length_c   1.000
_cell.angle_alpha   90.00
_cell.angle_beta   90.00
_cell.angle_gamma   90.00
#
_symmetry.space_group_name_H-M   'P 1'
#
loop_
_entity.id
_entity.type
_entity.pdbx_description
1 polymer ?
#
loop_
_entity_poly.entity_id
_entity_poly.type
_entity_poly.pdbx_seq_one_letter_code
_entity_poly.pdbx_strand_id
1 'polypeptide(L)'
;MARACRHFGISRQAFYQAGHRYQRRVAADATALALVSDCRARQPRVGTRKLHHLIEPKLQAAGIDLGRDRLFDVLREARLLVPQRRAYHKTTDSHHRFRKHPNLLKPGEGCVVPNG
;
A
#
# COMPACT_ATOMS: atom_id res chain seq x y z
N MET A 1 35.30 4.06 -15.88
CA MET A 1 34.21 3.06 -15.95
C MET A 1 34.67 1.63 -16.25
N ALA A 2 35.50 1.35 -17.26
CA ALA A 2 35.90 -0.03 -17.60
C ALA A 2 36.60 -0.80 -16.46
N ARG A 3 37.46 -0.15 -15.66
CA ARG A 3 38.08 -0.75 -14.47
C ARG A 3 37.05 -1.18 -13.41
N ALA A 4 36.04 -0.34 -13.15
CA ALA A 4 34.97 -0.65 -12.21
C ALA A 4 34.11 -1.81 -12.70
N CYS A 5 33.70 -1.82 -13.98
CA CYS A 5 32.94 -2.93 -14.56
C CYS A 5 33.67 -4.27 -14.44
N ARG A 6 34.99 -4.28 -14.71
CA ARG A 6 35.83 -5.48 -14.52
C ARG A 6 35.90 -5.94 -13.07
N HIS A 7 36.07 -5.02 -12.13
CA HIS A 7 36.09 -5.33 -10.70
C HIS A 7 34.78 -5.98 -10.24
N PHE A 8 33.64 -5.52 -10.73
CA PHE A 8 32.31 -6.09 -10.44
C PHE A 8 31.92 -7.29 -11.33
N GLY A 9 32.81 -7.77 -12.21
CA GLY A 9 32.53 -8.91 -13.08
C GLY A 9 31.42 -8.68 -14.11
N ILE A 10 31.12 -7.43 -14.48
CA ILE A 10 30.08 -7.09 -15.47
C ILE A 10 30.67 -6.49 -16.74
N SER A 11 29.99 -6.69 -17.87
CA SER A 11 30.37 -6.02 -19.12
C SER A 11 29.95 -4.55 -19.07
N ARG A 12 30.71 -3.69 -19.75
CA ARG A 12 30.36 -2.27 -19.92
C ARG A 12 28.99 -2.11 -20.57
N GLN A 13 28.65 -2.96 -21.54
CA GLN A 13 27.36 -2.94 -22.21
C GLN A 13 26.21 -3.27 -21.25
N ALA A 14 26.38 -4.28 -20.37
CA ALA A 14 25.39 -4.63 -19.37
C ALA A 14 25.10 -3.45 -18.41
N PHE A 15 26.14 -2.71 -18.01
CA PHE A 15 25.99 -1.51 -17.18
C PHE A 15 25.12 -0.45 -17.85
N TYR A 16 25.42 -0.08 -19.11
CA TYR A 16 24.63 0.93 -19.83
C TYR A 16 23.21 0.45 -20.12
N GLN A 17 23.03 -0.81 -20.52
CA GLN A 17 21.70 -1.38 -20.73
C GLN A 17 20.87 -1.37 -19.45
N ALA A 18 21.47 -1.66 -18.29
CA ALA A 18 20.81 -1.53 -17.00
C ALA A 18 20.39 -0.08 -16.72
N GLY A 19 21.28 0.88 -16.99
CA GLY A 19 20.97 2.31 -16.90
C GLY A 19 19.80 2.72 -17.80
N HIS A 20 19.79 2.32 -19.07
CA HIS A 20 18.68 2.60 -19.99
C HIS A 20 17.37 1.96 -19.54
N ARG A 21 17.40 0.71 -19.06
CA ARG A 21 16.21 0.05 -18.49
C ARG A 21 15.68 0.79 -17.27
N TYR A 22 16.57 1.24 -16.38
CA TYR A 22 16.20 2.05 -15.22
C TYR A 22 15.50 3.35 -15.63
N GLN A 23 16.08 4.11 -16.56
CA GLN A 23 15.49 5.36 -17.04
C GLN A 23 14.11 5.15 -17.67
N ARG A 24 13.95 4.09 -18.49
CA ARG A 24 12.65 3.73 -19.07
C ARG A 24 11.61 3.38 -18.00
N ARG A 25 12.02 2.64 -16.95
CA ARG A 25 11.13 2.31 -15.83
C ARG A 25 10.71 3.55 -15.06
N VAL A 26 11.64 4.44 -14.73
CA VAL A 26 11.34 5.70 -14.03
C VAL A 26 10.35 6.55 -14.83
N ALA A 27 10.55 6.68 -16.13
CA ALA A 27 9.63 7.42 -17.00
C ALA A 27 8.23 6.77 -17.01
N ALA A 28 8.15 5.45 -17.17
CA ALA A 28 6.89 4.71 -17.15
C ALA A 28 6.15 4.84 -15.81
N ASP A 29 6.88 4.72 -14.70
CA ASP A 29 6.35 4.85 -13.35
C ASP A 29 5.79 6.27 -13.12
N ALA A 30 6.46 7.31 -13.63
CA ALA A 30 5.99 8.69 -13.56
C ALA A 30 4.67 8.90 -14.32
N THR A 31 4.56 8.34 -15.53
CA THR A 31 3.31 8.36 -16.31
C THR A 31 2.18 7.64 -15.56
N ALA A 32 2.46 6.47 -14.97
CA ALA A 32 1.47 5.73 -14.19
C ALA A 32 0.99 6.53 -12.97
N LEU A 33 1.89 7.22 -12.25
CA LEU A 33 1.54 8.06 -11.10
C LEU A 33 0.62 9.23 -11.50
N ALA A 34 0.88 9.86 -12.65
CA ALA A 34 0.01 10.91 -13.18
C ALA A 34 -1.41 10.39 -13.45
N LEU A 35 -1.52 9.25 -14.15
CA LEU A 35 -2.82 8.61 -14.44
C LEU A 35 -3.58 8.20 -13.16
N VAL A 36 -2.87 7.68 -12.16
CA VAL A 36 -3.47 7.33 -10.87
C VAL A 36 -3.99 8.58 -10.16
N SER A 37 -3.25 9.68 -10.21
CA SER A 37 -3.62 10.95 -9.59
C SER A 37 -4.91 11.50 -10.21
N ASP A 38 -5.03 11.45 -11.54
CA ASP A 38 -6.26 11.84 -12.26
C ASP A 38 -7.47 10.99 -11.88
N CYS A 39 -7.27 9.67 -11.76
CA CYS A 39 -8.34 8.76 -11.31
C CYS A 39 -8.77 9.08 -9.87
N ARG A 40 -7.82 9.36 -8.99
CA ARG A 40 -8.09 9.64 -7.57
C ARG A 40 -8.61 11.03 -7.29
N ALA A 41 -8.40 11.99 -8.18
CA ALA A 41 -9.09 13.28 -8.12
C ALA A 41 -10.62 13.09 -8.11
N ARG A 42 -11.14 12.10 -8.83
CA ARG A 42 -12.57 11.74 -8.85
C ARG A 42 -12.95 10.67 -7.81
N GLN A 43 -12.09 9.67 -7.60
CA GLN A 43 -12.35 8.55 -6.70
C GLN A 43 -11.18 8.38 -5.71
N PRO A 44 -11.12 9.14 -4.60
CA PRO A 44 -9.91 9.22 -3.76
C PRO A 44 -9.48 7.89 -3.13
N ARG A 45 -10.43 6.97 -2.90
CA ARG A 45 -10.21 5.70 -2.20
C ARG A 45 -10.22 4.47 -3.11
N VAL A 46 -10.14 4.66 -4.43
CA VAL A 46 -10.09 3.50 -5.35
C VAL A 46 -8.84 2.66 -5.10
N GLY A 47 -9.03 1.35 -4.92
CA GLY A 47 -7.96 0.40 -4.65
C GLY A 47 -7.10 0.13 -5.89
N THR A 48 -5.84 -0.29 -5.67
CA THR A 48 -4.84 -0.47 -6.73
C THR A 48 -5.26 -1.46 -7.82
N ARG A 49 -5.94 -2.55 -7.49
CA ARG A 49 -6.42 -3.53 -8.48
C ARG A 49 -7.43 -2.93 -9.46
N LYS A 50 -8.38 -2.15 -8.93
CA LYS A 50 -9.35 -1.43 -9.77
C LYS A 50 -8.69 -0.29 -10.54
N LEU A 51 -7.75 0.42 -9.92
CA LEU A 51 -6.94 1.44 -10.60
C LEU A 51 -6.22 0.87 -11.81
N HIS A 52 -5.56 -0.29 -11.65
CA HIS A 52 -4.82 -0.95 -12.73
C HIS A 52 -5.70 -1.13 -13.97
N HIS A 53 -6.87 -1.76 -13.83
CA HIS A 53 -7.80 -1.92 -14.96
C HIS A 53 -8.30 -0.60 -15.55
N LEU A 54 -8.48 0.45 -14.73
CA LEU A 54 -8.94 1.76 -15.21
C LEU A 54 -7.87 2.52 -16.02
N ILE A 55 -6.60 2.36 -15.66
CA ILE A 55 -5.50 3.09 -16.32
C ILE A 55 -4.79 2.26 -17.39
N GLU A 56 -4.97 0.94 -17.39
CA GLU A 56 -4.35 0.00 -18.33
C GLU A 56 -4.55 0.40 -19.81
N PRO A 57 -5.76 0.78 -20.28
CA PRO A 57 -5.93 1.22 -21.67
C PRO A 57 -5.06 2.44 -22.02
N LYS A 58 -4.89 3.38 -21.07
CA LYS A 58 -4.07 4.58 -21.28
C LYS A 58 -2.57 4.27 -21.23
N LEU A 59 -2.17 3.32 -20.39
CA LEU A 59 -0.79 2.83 -20.33
C LEU A 59 -0.41 2.13 -21.64
N GLN A 60 -1.29 1.26 -22.16
CA GLN A 60 -1.09 0.58 -23.44
C GLN A 60 -1.03 1.58 -24.61
N ALA A 61 -1.88 2.60 -24.62
CA ALA A 61 -1.82 3.68 -25.61
C ALA A 61 -0.50 4.47 -25.56
N ALA A 62 0.13 4.56 -24.38
CA ALA A 62 1.45 5.16 -24.20
C ALA A 62 2.62 4.19 -24.47
N GLY A 63 2.35 2.95 -24.89
CA GLY A 63 3.35 1.91 -25.11
C GLY A 63 4.03 1.42 -23.82
N ILE A 64 3.35 1.57 -22.68
CA ILE A 64 3.85 1.19 -21.35
C ILE A 64 3.17 -0.10 -20.92
N ASP A 65 3.96 -1.16 -20.82
CA ASP A 65 3.53 -2.40 -20.16
C ASP A 65 3.87 -2.35 -18.66
N LEU A 66 2.86 -2.05 -17.84
CA LEU A 66 2.98 -2.01 -16.39
C LEU A 66 2.02 -3.03 -15.76
N GLY A 67 2.58 -4.11 -15.23
CA GLY A 67 1.82 -5.12 -14.53
C GLY A 67 1.24 -4.63 -13.19
N ARG A 68 0.21 -5.35 -12.72
CA ARG A 68 -0.46 -5.10 -11.44
C ARG A 68 0.51 -4.98 -10.26
N ASP A 69 1.44 -5.93 -10.14
CA ASP A 69 2.33 -6.01 -8.97
C ASP A 69 3.35 -4.87 -8.98
N ARG A 70 3.86 -4.52 -10.17
CA ARG A 70 4.70 -3.33 -10.33
C ARG A 70 3.94 -2.06 -9.93
N LEU A 71 2.66 -1.93 -10.30
CA LEU A 71 1.85 -0.78 -9.87
C LEU A 71 1.72 -0.72 -8.34
N PHE A 72 1.58 -1.85 -7.65
CA PHE A 72 1.61 -1.87 -6.18
C PHE A 72 2.94 -1.34 -5.63
N ASP A 73 4.07 -1.74 -6.23
CA ASP A 73 5.40 -1.27 -5.81
C ASP A 73 5.55 0.24 -6.03
N VAL A 74 5.19 0.73 -7.22
CA VAL A 74 5.25 2.16 -7.57
C VAL A 74 4.41 3.00 -6.60
N LEU A 75 3.18 2.56 -6.31
CA LEU A 75 2.32 3.26 -5.36
C LEU A 75 2.85 3.16 -3.91
N ARG A 76 3.52 2.06 -3.55
CA ARG A 76 4.15 1.91 -2.24
C ARG A 76 5.31 2.89 -2.08
N GLU A 77 6.20 2.93 -3.07
CA GLU A 77 7.35 3.86 -3.15
C GLU A 77 6.87 5.32 -3.09
N ALA A 78 5.79 5.65 -3.79
CA ALA A 78 5.18 6.98 -3.79
C ALA A 78 4.30 7.29 -2.55
N ARG A 79 4.16 6.35 -1.60
CA ARG A 79 3.25 6.47 -0.42
C ARG A 79 1.78 6.74 -0.79
N LEU A 80 1.35 6.19 -1.92
CA LEU A 80 0.01 6.30 -2.48
C LEU A 80 -0.83 5.04 -2.28
N LEU A 81 -0.45 4.09 -1.44
CA LEU A 81 -1.36 2.98 -1.12
C LEU A 81 -2.52 3.49 -0.24
N VAL A 82 -3.75 3.05 -0.55
CA VAL A 82 -4.91 3.39 0.28
C VAL A 82 -4.75 2.66 1.62
N PRO A 83 -4.68 3.38 2.75
CA PRO A 83 -4.52 2.73 4.05
C PRO A 83 -5.80 1.99 4.44
N GLN A 84 -5.64 0.80 4.99
CA GLN A 84 -6.76 0.12 5.63
C GLN A 84 -7.09 0.85 6.94
N ARG A 85 -8.32 1.38 7.05
CA ARG A 85 -8.83 1.88 8.32
C ARG A 85 -9.11 0.67 9.22
N ARG A 86 -8.43 0.61 10.37
CA ARG A 86 -8.83 -0.30 11.45
C ARG A 86 -10.21 0.13 11.94
N ALA A 87 -11.19 -0.75 11.82
CA ALA A 87 -12.52 -0.55 12.39
C ALA A 87 -12.51 -1.14 13.81
N TYR A 88 -12.32 -0.29 14.82
CA TYR A 88 -12.59 -0.68 16.21
C TYR A 88 -14.08 -0.58 16.43
N HIS A 89 -14.82 -1.61 16.04
CA HIS A 89 -16.24 -1.67 16.38
C HIS A 89 -16.36 -1.83 17.89
N LYS A 90 -16.86 -0.81 18.57
CA LYS A 90 -17.24 -0.95 19.98
C LYS A 90 -18.52 -1.78 20.02
N THR A 91 -18.39 -3.08 20.31
CA THR A 91 -19.54 -3.99 20.47
C THR A 91 -20.29 -3.74 21.78
N THR A 92 -19.63 -3.08 22.74
CA THR A 92 -20.18 -2.80 24.07
C THR A 92 -20.14 -1.31 24.33
N ASP A 93 -21.31 -0.69 24.52
CA ASP A 93 -21.41 0.69 25.02
C ASP A 93 -21.25 0.68 26.55
N SER A 94 -20.02 0.74 27.03
CA SER A 94 -19.74 0.84 28.47
C SER A 94 -20.27 2.12 29.11
N HIS A 95 -20.78 3.09 28.34
CA HIS A 95 -21.37 4.35 28.80
C HIS A 95 -22.90 4.40 28.62
N HIS A 96 -23.56 3.25 28.41
CA HIS A 96 -25.01 3.19 28.31
C HIS A 96 -25.71 3.60 29.63
N ARG A 97 -26.97 4.06 29.51
CA ARG A 97 -27.84 4.44 30.64
C ARG A 97 -28.42 3.26 31.45
N PHE A 98 -28.35 2.04 30.93
CA PHE A 98 -28.89 0.86 31.65
C PHE A 98 -28.10 0.56 32.93
N ARG A 99 -28.79 -0.06 33.89
CA ARG A 99 -28.21 -0.54 35.15
C ARG A 99 -27.07 -1.51 34.84
N LYS A 100 -25.91 -1.28 35.46
CA LYS A 100 -24.75 -2.17 35.42
C LYS A 100 -24.67 -2.94 36.73
N HIS A 101 -24.47 -4.25 36.66
CA HIS A 101 -24.18 -5.05 37.84
C HIS A 101 -22.69 -4.90 38.21
N PRO A 102 -22.34 -4.78 39.49
CA PRO A 102 -20.95 -4.70 39.91
C PRO A 102 -20.24 -6.01 39.56
N ASN A 103 -19.00 -5.90 39.07
CA ASN A 103 -18.17 -7.08 38.84
C ASN A 103 -17.72 -7.63 40.20
N LEU A 104 -18.34 -8.73 40.64
CA LEU A 104 -18.07 -9.39 41.92
C LEU A 104 -16.69 -10.05 41.99
N LEU A 105 -15.97 -10.19 40.87
CA LEU A 105 -14.59 -10.70 40.84
C LEU A 105 -13.56 -9.58 41.00
N LYS A 106 -13.99 -8.31 41.03
CA LYS A 106 -13.07 -7.16 41.14
C LYS A 106 -12.60 -7.02 42.61
N PRO A 107 -11.30 -6.81 42.87
CA PRO A 107 -10.80 -6.61 44.23
C PRO A 107 -11.48 -5.41 44.91
N GLY A 108 -12.02 -5.61 46.12
CA GLY A 108 -12.73 -4.60 46.90
C GLY A 108 -13.73 -5.21 47.88
N GLU A 109 -14.47 -4.34 48.59
CA GLU A 109 -15.57 -4.75 49.47
C GLU A 109 -16.67 -5.45 48.65
N GLY A 110 -16.93 -6.72 48.93
CA GLY A 110 -17.91 -7.54 48.18
C GLY A 110 -17.33 -8.43 47.08
N CYS A 111 -16.01 -8.61 47.00
CA CYS A 111 -15.38 -9.58 46.10
C CYS A 111 -15.77 -11.02 46.49
N VAL A 112 -16.16 -11.85 45.51
CA VAL A 112 -16.57 -13.25 45.69
C VAL A 112 -15.53 -14.17 45.03
N VAL A 113 -15.09 -15.20 45.76
CA VAL A 113 -14.22 -16.25 45.22
C VAL A 113 -15.11 -17.39 44.71
N PRO A 114 -15.03 -17.80 43.43
CA PRO A 114 -15.81 -18.91 42.93
C PRO A 114 -15.32 -20.22 43.54
N ASN A 115 -16.24 -20.99 44.14
CA ASN A 115 -15.99 -22.36 44.58
C ASN A 115 -16.20 -23.26 43.36
N GLY A 116 -15.12 -23.91 42.90
CA GLY A 116 -15.16 -24.88 41.81
C GLY A 116 -15.97 -26.13 42.16
#